data_AF-A0A366ZPB4-F1
#
_entry.id   AF-A0A366ZPB4-F1
#
_cell.length_a   1.000
_cell.length_b   1.000
_cell.length_c   1.000
_cell.angle_alpha   90.00
_cell.angle_beta   90.00
_cell.angle_gamma   90.00
#
_symmetry.space_group_name_H-M   'P 1'
#
loop_
_entity.id
_entity.type
_entity.pdbx_description
1 polymer ?
#
loop_
_entity_poly.entity_id
_entity_poly.type
_entity_poly.pdbx_seq_one_letter_code
_entity_poly.pdbx_strand_id
1 'polypeptide(L)'
;MNTPARLAVVGVGLGAVFAAAVGVGAAVGPVGSPAPHTAAAAPTAAPDGTPGAGYALDVLDERPAAGTTRLAFRVLGPDGAPVLAYDQDHGEDLHLVTVRRDLTGYQHVHPELGPDGTWTTPLTLTPGSWRVVADTTPTALGEDGVSDSIVLTGDLEVAGAYDPQPLPEPAAVADVDGYTVVLTGGLAAGRASELTFSVSRDGRPVTDLQPYLGAYGHLVALRDGDLAYLHVHPAEPAEGVTPAPGPHVGFAATAPSAGSYRLFLDFKHGDAVHTAAFTVPVAPGGEDADQPAGHGHAD
;
A
#
# COMPACT_ATOMS: atom_id res chain seq x y z
N MET A 1 16.51 62.68 8.21
CA MET A 1 16.06 62.63 6.81
C MET A 1 14.56 62.76 6.77
N ASN A 2 14.06 63.70 5.98
CA ASN A 2 12.63 63.87 5.71
C ASN A 2 12.12 62.76 4.79
N THR A 3 10.86 62.38 4.97
CA THR A 3 10.16 61.30 4.23
C THR A 3 10.43 61.27 2.72
N PRO A 4 10.44 62.39 1.97
CA PRO A 4 10.76 62.36 0.53
C PRO A 4 12.18 61.85 0.23
N ALA A 5 13.17 62.15 1.08
CA ALA A 5 14.53 61.67 0.89
C ALA A 5 14.66 60.15 1.14
N ARG A 6 13.86 59.58 2.06
CA ARG A 6 13.82 58.12 2.27
C ARG A 6 13.17 57.40 1.10
N LEU A 7 12.07 57.94 0.56
CA LEU A 7 11.40 57.37 -0.62
C LEU A 7 12.30 57.43 -1.86
N ALA A 8 13.07 58.51 -2.04
CA ALA A 8 14.04 58.60 -3.12
C ALA A 8 15.13 57.53 -3.03
N VAL A 9 15.68 57.28 -1.84
CA VAL A 9 16.71 56.24 -1.63
C VAL A 9 16.14 54.84 -1.89
N VAL A 10 14.92 54.55 -1.42
CA VAL A 10 14.26 53.26 -1.67
C VAL A 10 13.97 53.08 -3.16
N GLY A 11 13.50 54.12 -3.85
CA GLY A 11 13.25 54.08 -5.30
C GLY A 11 14.52 53.80 -6.11
N VAL A 12 15.64 54.44 -5.76
CA VAL A 12 16.94 54.18 -6.40
C VAL A 12 17.43 52.75 -6.10
N GLY A 13 17.26 52.28 -4.86
CA GLY A 13 17.61 50.90 -4.48
C GLY A 13 16.82 49.85 -5.26
N LEU A 14 15.50 50.01 -5.36
CA LEU A 14 14.64 49.11 -6.13
C LEU A 14 14.95 49.14 -7.62
N GLY A 15 15.24 50.32 -8.18
CA GLY A 15 15.65 50.45 -9.58
C GLY A 15 16.96 49.72 -9.89
N ALA A 16 17.94 49.79 -8.98
CA ALA A 16 19.21 49.09 -9.13
C ALA A 16 19.06 47.57 -9.06
N VAL A 17 18.24 47.06 -8.12
CA VAL A 17 17.93 45.62 -8.02
C VAL A 17 17.20 45.12 -9.27
N PHE A 18 16.22 45.87 -9.75
CA PHE A 18 15.49 45.52 -10.97
C PHE A 18 16.42 45.49 -12.21
N ALA A 19 17.29 46.49 -12.37
CA ALA A 19 18.26 46.53 -13.47
C ALA A 19 19.25 45.36 -13.41
N ALA A 20 19.72 44.99 -12.21
CA ALA A 20 20.58 43.83 -12.01
C ALA A 20 19.87 42.52 -12.37
N ALA A 21 18.62 42.34 -11.95
CA ALA A 21 17.82 41.15 -12.26
C ALA A 21 17.55 41.01 -13.77
N VAL A 22 17.20 42.11 -14.45
CA VAL A 22 17.02 42.14 -15.91
C VAL A 22 18.33 41.85 -16.64
N GLY A 23 19.45 42.40 -16.17
CA GLY A 23 20.78 42.14 -16.74
C GLY A 23 21.19 40.67 -16.63
N VAL A 24 20.97 40.05 -15.47
CA VAL A 24 21.20 38.62 -15.27
C VAL A 24 20.29 37.80 -16.20
N GLY A 25 19.00 38.12 -16.26
CA GLY A 25 18.02 37.44 -17.12
C GLY A 25 18.36 37.51 -18.62
N ALA A 26 18.89 38.64 -19.08
CA ALA A 26 19.32 38.80 -20.48
C ALA A 26 20.60 38.01 -20.80
N ALA A 27 21.50 37.83 -19.82
CA ALA A 27 22.75 37.07 -20.01
C ALA A 27 22.54 35.55 -19.99
N VAL A 28 21.56 35.05 -19.22
CA VAL A 28 21.24 33.61 -19.16
C VAL A 28 20.28 33.15 -20.28
N GLY A 29 19.72 34.09 -21.05
CA GLY A 29 18.77 33.80 -22.11
C GLY A 29 17.40 33.34 -21.59
N PRO A 30 16.38 33.26 -22.46
CA PRO A 30 15.09 32.72 -22.06
C PRO A 30 15.25 31.26 -21.66
N VAL A 31 14.84 30.90 -20.45
CA VAL A 31 14.53 29.50 -20.14
C VAL A 31 13.46 29.08 -21.13
N GLY A 32 13.77 28.09 -21.97
CA GLY A 32 12.84 27.63 -22.99
C GLY A 32 11.49 27.33 -22.36
N SER A 33 10.41 27.69 -23.04
CA SER A 33 9.06 27.27 -22.63
C SER A 33 9.13 25.79 -22.28
N PRO A 34 8.59 25.34 -21.13
CA PRO A 34 8.51 23.92 -20.88
C PRO A 34 7.85 23.30 -22.10
N ALA A 35 8.49 22.26 -22.65
CA ALA A 35 7.90 21.51 -23.74
C ALA A 35 6.45 21.24 -23.37
N PRO A 36 5.48 21.38 -24.30
CA PRO A 36 4.10 21.07 -23.98
C PRO A 36 4.12 19.66 -23.39
N HIS A 37 3.74 19.57 -22.11
CA HIS A 37 3.42 18.29 -21.53
C HIS A 37 2.27 17.80 -22.39
N THR A 38 2.55 16.96 -23.39
CA THR A 38 1.62 15.89 -23.71
C THR A 38 1.24 15.35 -22.36
N ALA A 39 -0.03 15.47 -22.00
CA ALA A 39 -0.58 14.72 -20.89
C ALA A 39 -0.24 13.28 -21.21
N ALA A 40 0.90 12.82 -20.69
CA ALA A 40 1.15 11.42 -20.53
C ALA A 40 -0.05 11.00 -19.70
N ALA A 41 -0.86 10.10 -20.26
CA ALA A 41 -1.76 9.33 -19.45
C ALA A 41 -1.02 8.98 -18.16
N ALA A 42 -1.66 9.24 -17.02
CA ALA A 42 -1.16 8.78 -15.74
C ALA A 42 -0.64 7.34 -15.94
N PRO A 43 0.55 6.98 -15.46
CA PRO A 43 0.99 5.60 -15.55
C PRO A 43 0.03 4.76 -14.69
N THR A 44 -1.05 4.27 -15.30
CA THR A 44 -1.84 3.14 -14.81
C THR A 44 -1.04 1.89 -15.12
N ALA A 45 0.01 1.69 -14.35
CA ALA A 45 0.69 0.43 -14.21
C ALA A 45 1.46 0.51 -12.89
N ALA A 46 0.96 -0.20 -11.89
CA ALA A 46 1.80 -0.57 -10.77
C ALA A 46 3.01 -1.34 -11.33
N PRO A 47 4.25 -1.07 -10.88
CA PRO A 47 5.30 -2.04 -11.05
C PRO A 47 4.92 -3.23 -10.15
N ASP A 48 4.63 -4.35 -10.80
CA ASP A 48 4.47 -5.70 -10.23
C ASP A 48 3.08 -6.14 -9.71
N GLY A 49 2.01 -5.44 -10.08
CA GLY A 49 0.72 -6.12 -10.30
C GLY A 49 0.65 -6.53 -11.76
N THR A 50 0.28 -7.76 -12.10
CA THR A 50 -0.02 -8.14 -13.49
C THR A 50 -0.85 -7.01 -14.11
N PRO A 51 -0.46 -6.41 -15.26
CA PRO A 51 -1.31 -5.43 -15.92
C PRO A 51 -2.68 -6.06 -16.03
N GLY A 52 -3.62 -5.61 -15.18
CA GLY A 52 -4.85 -6.35 -14.91
C GLY A 52 -5.45 -6.65 -16.26
N ALA A 53 -5.61 -7.93 -16.62
CA ALA A 53 -5.65 -8.47 -17.98
C ALA A 53 -6.73 -7.84 -18.91
N GLY A 54 -6.62 -6.54 -19.20
CA GLY A 54 -7.70 -5.64 -19.61
C GLY A 54 -8.57 -5.06 -18.47
N TYR A 55 -8.37 -5.44 -17.21
CA TYR A 55 -9.17 -4.97 -16.07
C TYR A 55 -8.70 -3.62 -15.51
N ALA A 56 -9.64 -2.83 -14.98
CA ALA A 56 -9.37 -1.52 -14.41
C ALA A 56 -10.21 -1.23 -13.15
N LEU A 57 -9.67 -0.41 -12.24
CA LEU A 57 -10.41 0.15 -11.12
C LEU A 57 -10.93 1.53 -11.50
N ASP A 58 -12.26 1.68 -11.56
CA ASP A 58 -12.96 2.93 -11.85
C ASP A 58 -13.48 3.53 -10.53
N VAL A 59 -12.71 4.45 -9.94
CA VAL A 59 -13.11 5.16 -8.72
C VAL A 59 -14.06 6.30 -9.10
N LEU A 60 -15.30 6.27 -8.60
CA LEU A 60 -16.33 7.20 -9.05
C LEU A 60 -16.17 8.62 -8.49
N ASP A 61 -15.51 8.76 -7.34
CA ASP A 61 -15.10 10.03 -6.76
C ASP A 61 -13.68 9.92 -6.18
N GLU A 62 -12.71 10.46 -6.92
CA GLU A 62 -11.30 10.49 -6.52
C GLU A 62 -10.97 11.63 -5.56
N ARG A 63 -11.92 12.52 -5.22
CA ARG A 63 -11.69 13.68 -4.34
C ARG A 63 -12.70 13.76 -3.19
N PRO A 64 -12.84 12.69 -2.40
CA PRO A 64 -13.76 12.69 -1.28
C PRO A 64 -13.38 13.72 -0.22
N ALA A 65 -14.37 14.16 0.56
CA ALA A 65 -14.13 14.97 1.74
C ALA A 65 -13.41 14.17 2.84
N ALA A 66 -12.64 14.87 3.67
CA ALA A 66 -12.08 14.29 4.90
C ALA A 66 -13.19 13.92 5.90
N GLY A 67 -12.91 12.94 6.76
CA GLY A 67 -13.85 12.33 7.70
C GLY A 67 -14.43 11.03 7.16
N THR A 68 -15.53 10.59 7.76
CA THR A 68 -16.24 9.39 7.30
C THR A 68 -17.05 9.72 6.05
N THR A 69 -16.72 9.03 4.95
CA THR A 69 -17.37 9.15 3.64
C THR A 69 -17.69 7.77 3.09
N ARG A 70 -18.55 7.69 2.07
CA ARG A 70 -18.77 6.46 1.32
C ARG A 70 -17.89 6.50 0.06
N LEU A 71 -16.97 5.55 -0.06
CA LEU A 71 -16.30 5.28 -1.32
C LEU A 71 -17.25 4.51 -2.24
N ALA A 72 -17.24 4.85 -3.53
CA ALA A 72 -17.91 4.12 -4.58
C ALA A 72 -16.96 3.90 -5.76
N PHE A 73 -16.88 2.68 -6.27
CA PHE A 73 -16.01 2.32 -7.40
C PHE A 73 -16.58 1.14 -8.18
N ARG A 74 -16.01 0.85 -9.34
CA ARG A 74 -16.29 -0.35 -10.14
C ARG A 74 -15.00 -1.06 -10.51
N VAL A 75 -15.08 -2.37 -10.65
CA VAL A 75 -14.08 -3.16 -11.38
C VAL A 75 -14.60 -3.29 -12.79
N LEU A 76 -13.87 -2.75 -13.76
CA LEU A 76 -14.20 -2.84 -15.18
C LEU A 76 -13.43 -3.99 -15.80
N GLY A 77 -14.12 -4.80 -16.61
CA GLY A 77 -13.52 -5.85 -17.41
C GLY A 77 -12.83 -5.32 -18.66
N PRO A 78 -12.18 -6.20 -19.45
CA PRO A 78 -11.49 -5.85 -20.69
C PRO A 78 -12.37 -5.19 -21.76
N ASP A 79 -13.68 -5.41 -21.69
CA ASP A 79 -14.70 -4.80 -22.54
C ASP A 79 -15.20 -3.44 -22.04
N GLY A 80 -14.69 -2.99 -20.89
CA GLY A 80 -15.11 -1.76 -20.21
C GLY A 80 -16.43 -1.88 -19.43
N ALA A 81 -17.04 -3.07 -19.37
CA ALA A 81 -18.26 -3.30 -18.60
C ALA A 81 -17.93 -3.58 -17.11
N PRO A 82 -18.81 -3.20 -16.17
CA PRO A 82 -18.65 -3.57 -14.77
C PRO A 82 -18.69 -5.09 -14.57
N VAL A 83 -17.73 -5.62 -13.83
CA VAL A 83 -17.70 -7.02 -13.42
C VAL A 83 -18.74 -7.25 -12.31
N LEU A 84 -19.55 -8.30 -12.48
CA LEU A 84 -20.66 -8.63 -11.56
C LEU A 84 -20.51 -9.99 -10.87
N ALA A 85 -19.56 -10.81 -11.30
CA ALA A 85 -19.35 -12.16 -10.78
C ALA A 85 -17.89 -12.32 -10.37
N TYR A 86 -17.70 -12.76 -9.13
CA TYR A 86 -16.42 -12.89 -8.46
C TYR A 86 -16.39 -14.24 -7.73
N ASP A 87 -15.23 -14.87 -7.74
CA ASP A 87 -14.96 -16.02 -6.91
C ASP A 87 -14.43 -15.54 -5.55
N GLN A 88 -14.89 -16.16 -4.48
CA GLN A 88 -14.54 -15.76 -3.13
C GLN A 88 -13.10 -16.15 -2.78
N ASP A 89 -12.34 -15.20 -2.28
CA ASP A 89 -11.10 -15.43 -1.55
C ASP A 89 -11.32 -15.07 -0.07
N HIS A 90 -10.85 -15.94 0.84
CA HIS A 90 -11.09 -15.80 2.28
C HIS A 90 -12.56 -15.51 2.68
N GLY A 91 -13.51 -16.03 1.88
CA GLY A 91 -14.95 -15.91 2.12
C GLY A 91 -15.59 -14.63 1.59
N GLU A 92 -14.85 -13.84 0.82
CA GLU A 92 -15.27 -12.50 0.38
C GLU A 92 -14.94 -12.32 -1.10
N ASP A 93 -15.76 -11.55 -1.81
CA ASP A 93 -15.63 -11.37 -3.25
C ASP A 93 -14.50 -10.36 -3.61
N LEU A 94 -14.18 -9.45 -2.68
CA LEU A 94 -13.18 -8.40 -2.88
C LEU A 94 -12.61 -7.90 -1.55
N HIS A 95 -11.28 -7.86 -1.47
CA HIS A 95 -10.54 -7.19 -0.39
C HIS A 95 -10.16 -5.78 -0.83
N LEU A 96 -10.62 -4.76 -0.09
CA LEU A 96 -10.27 -3.37 -0.36
C LEU A 96 -9.33 -2.85 0.72
N VAL A 97 -8.12 -2.49 0.30
CA VAL A 97 -7.15 -1.80 1.14
C VAL A 97 -7.09 -0.34 0.72
N THR A 98 -7.23 0.57 1.68
CA THR A 98 -6.93 1.99 1.49
C THR A 98 -5.84 2.43 2.44
N VAL A 99 -4.82 3.08 1.90
CA VAL A 99 -3.62 3.46 2.65
C VAL A 99 -3.12 4.83 2.19
N ARG A 100 -2.68 5.71 3.09
CA ARG A 100 -2.04 6.96 2.65
C ARG A 100 -0.69 6.68 2.00
N ARG A 101 -0.26 7.60 1.13
CA ARG A 101 1.05 7.52 0.46
C ARG A 101 2.25 7.52 1.41
N ASP A 102 2.09 8.03 2.63
CA ASP A 102 3.11 7.98 3.69
C ASP A 102 3.01 6.72 4.58
N LEU A 103 2.20 5.73 4.18
CA LEU A 103 1.96 4.47 4.91
C LEU A 103 1.37 4.68 6.32
N THR A 104 0.84 5.87 6.59
CA THR A 104 0.00 6.15 7.76
C THR A 104 -1.47 6.09 7.38
N GLY A 105 -2.38 5.75 8.29
CA GLY A 105 -3.80 5.62 7.93
C GLY A 105 -4.04 4.46 6.96
N TYR A 106 -4.36 3.30 7.52
CA TYR A 106 -4.65 2.07 6.80
C TYR A 106 -6.07 1.63 7.16
N GLN A 107 -6.82 1.15 6.17
CA GLN A 107 -8.10 0.51 6.36
C GLN A 107 -8.21 -0.67 5.40
N HIS A 108 -8.56 -1.82 5.93
CA HIS A 108 -8.88 -3.03 5.18
C HIS A 108 -10.36 -3.34 5.41
N VAL A 109 -11.16 -3.10 4.37
CA VAL A 109 -12.62 -3.10 4.43
C VAL A 109 -13.19 -3.90 3.28
N HIS A 110 -14.40 -4.42 3.48
CA HIS A 110 -15.12 -5.17 2.45
C HIS A 110 -16.27 -4.34 1.93
N PRO A 111 -16.21 -3.92 0.66
CA PRO A 111 -17.31 -3.21 0.06
C PRO A 111 -18.46 -4.17 -0.28
N GLU A 112 -19.66 -3.60 -0.37
CA GLU A 112 -20.85 -4.31 -0.83
C GLU A 112 -21.04 -4.07 -2.33
N LEU A 113 -21.26 -5.14 -3.10
CA LEU A 113 -21.55 -5.09 -4.53
C LEU A 113 -23.02 -4.77 -4.78
N GLY A 114 -23.28 -3.66 -5.49
CA GLY A 114 -24.59 -3.31 -6.01
C GLY A 114 -24.94 -4.07 -7.30
N PRO A 115 -26.24 -4.16 -7.66
CA PRO A 115 -26.69 -4.87 -8.86
C PRO A 115 -26.24 -4.22 -10.18
N ASP A 116 -25.73 -3.00 -10.14
CA ASP A 116 -25.17 -2.25 -11.27
C ASP A 116 -23.64 -2.39 -11.38
N GLY A 117 -23.03 -3.25 -10.56
CA GLY A 117 -21.57 -3.44 -10.50
C GLY A 117 -20.82 -2.38 -9.70
N THR A 118 -21.54 -1.50 -9.00
CA THR A 118 -20.94 -0.49 -8.13
C THR A 118 -20.68 -1.08 -6.75
N TRP A 119 -19.42 -1.09 -6.35
CA TRP A 119 -18.98 -1.42 -5.00
C TRP A 119 -19.09 -0.20 -4.10
N THR A 120 -19.54 -0.36 -2.86
CA THR A 120 -19.53 0.74 -1.88
C THR A 120 -19.10 0.32 -0.49
N THR A 121 -18.36 1.21 0.20
CA THR A 121 -17.93 0.98 1.59
C THR A 121 -17.72 2.31 2.33
N PRO A 122 -17.98 2.39 3.65
CA PRO A 122 -17.57 3.54 4.43
C PRO A 122 -16.04 3.54 4.64
N LEU A 123 -15.42 4.69 4.43
CA LEU A 123 -14.02 4.95 4.77
C LEU A 123 -13.93 6.17 5.68
N THR A 124 -12.99 6.15 6.62
CA THR A 124 -12.60 7.33 7.38
C THR A 124 -11.29 7.88 6.83
N LEU A 125 -11.37 9.00 6.12
CA LEU A 125 -10.24 9.57 5.41
C LEU A 125 -9.71 10.81 6.14
N THR A 126 -8.38 10.95 6.20
CA THR A 126 -7.71 12.17 6.64
C THR A 126 -7.13 12.90 5.43
N PRO A 127 -6.88 14.22 5.51
CA PRO A 127 -6.23 14.94 4.41
C PRO A 127 -4.92 14.29 3.97
N GLY A 128 -4.71 14.26 2.65
CA GLY A 128 -3.55 13.64 2.02
C GLY A 128 -3.91 12.81 0.79
N SER A 129 -2.88 12.25 0.16
CA SER A 129 -3.01 11.34 -0.97
C SER A 129 -3.12 9.91 -0.48
N TRP A 130 -4.09 9.17 -0.99
CA TRP A 130 -4.37 7.78 -0.64
C TRP A 130 -4.27 6.89 -1.85
N ARG A 131 -3.80 5.67 -1.65
CA ARG A 131 -3.91 4.57 -2.61
C ARG A 131 -5.07 3.69 -2.21
N VAL A 132 -5.86 3.30 -3.19
CA VAL A 132 -6.87 2.24 -3.12
C VAL A 132 -6.30 1.03 -3.83
N VAL A 133 -6.36 -0.13 -3.19
CA VAL A 133 -5.97 -1.42 -3.74
C VAL A 133 -7.17 -2.34 -3.63
N ALA A 134 -7.61 -2.88 -4.76
CA ALA A 134 -8.65 -3.91 -4.82
C ALA A 134 -8.00 -5.23 -5.24
N ASP A 135 -8.02 -6.21 -4.36
CA ASP A 135 -7.60 -7.60 -4.62
C ASP A 135 -8.85 -8.45 -4.77
N THR A 136 -9.01 -9.07 -5.93
CA THR A 136 -10.25 -9.76 -6.30
C THR A 136 -10.03 -10.76 -7.43
N THR A 137 -10.92 -11.73 -7.54
CA THR A 137 -10.89 -12.77 -8.56
C THR A 137 -12.20 -12.74 -9.36
N PRO A 138 -12.29 -11.95 -10.45
CA PRO A 138 -13.40 -12.07 -11.40
C PRO A 138 -13.57 -13.51 -11.88
N THR A 139 -14.78 -14.07 -11.80
CA THR A 139 -15.03 -15.48 -12.16
C THR A 139 -14.55 -15.82 -13.58
N ALA A 140 -14.64 -14.87 -14.50
CA ALA A 140 -14.19 -15.03 -15.88
C ALA A 140 -12.67 -15.28 -16.02
N LEU A 141 -11.85 -14.87 -15.05
CA LEU A 141 -10.42 -15.21 -15.03
C LEU A 141 -10.18 -16.68 -14.68
N GLY A 142 -11.01 -17.25 -13.81
CA GLY A 142 -10.92 -18.65 -13.39
C GLY A 142 -11.27 -19.66 -14.49
N GLU A 143 -11.97 -19.22 -15.55
CA GLU A 143 -12.37 -20.08 -16.67
C GLU A 143 -11.19 -20.54 -17.54
N ASP A 144 -10.07 -19.80 -17.54
CA ASP A 144 -8.87 -20.11 -18.31
C ASP A 144 -7.94 -21.11 -17.60
N GLY A 145 -8.33 -21.60 -16.41
CA GLY A 145 -7.61 -22.65 -15.67
C GLY A 145 -6.38 -22.17 -14.89
N VAL A 146 -6.18 -20.85 -14.81
CA VAL A 146 -5.18 -20.21 -13.95
C VAL A 146 -5.94 -19.24 -13.04
N SER A 147 -6.19 -19.63 -11.80
CA SER A 147 -6.78 -18.75 -10.79
C SER A 147 -5.72 -17.76 -10.31
N ASP A 148 -5.49 -16.71 -11.09
CA ASP A 148 -4.70 -15.56 -10.63
C ASP A 148 -5.68 -14.46 -10.20
N SER A 149 -5.69 -14.13 -8.90
CA SER A 149 -6.34 -12.91 -8.45
C SER A 149 -5.70 -11.71 -9.14
N ILE A 150 -6.47 -10.64 -9.30
CA ILE A 150 -5.96 -9.38 -9.83
C ILE A 150 -5.90 -8.34 -8.73
N VAL A 151 -4.80 -7.59 -8.74
CA VAL A 151 -4.62 -6.44 -7.87
C VAL A 151 -4.74 -5.19 -8.73
N LEU A 152 -5.83 -4.44 -8.53
CA LEU A 152 -6.09 -3.19 -9.21
C LEU A 152 -5.85 -2.02 -8.26
N THR A 153 -5.33 -0.91 -8.78
CA THR A 153 -5.02 0.25 -7.95
C THR A 153 -5.67 1.52 -8.48
N GLY A 154 -6.03 2.40 -7.56
CA GLY A 154 -6.52 3.74 -7.81
C GLY A 154 -5.99 4.70 -6.75
N ASP A 155 -6.29 5.98 -6.89
CA ASP A 155 -5.81 7.01 -5.97
C ASP A 155 -6.96 7.94 -5.56
N LEU A 156 -6.91 8.44 -4.31
CA LEU A 156 -7.81 9.46 -3.78
C LEU A 156 -7.00 10.65 -3.30
N GLU A 157 -7.51 11.86 -3.54
CA GLU A 157 -6.92 13.11 -3.07
C GLU A 157 -7.87 13.81 -2.10
N VAL A 158 -7.53 13.77 -0.82
CA VAL A 158 -8.36 14.31 0.26
C VAL A 158 -7.83 15.69 0.65
N ALA A 159 -8.62 16.72 0.37
CA ALA A 159 -8.22 18.10 0.63
C ALA A 159 -8.04 18.40 2.13
N GLY A 160 -7.02 19.19 2.47
CA GLY A 160 -6.77 19.69 3.82
C GLY A 160 -5.28 19.78 4.13
N ALA A 161 -4.95 20.06 5.40
CA ALA A 161 -3.56 20.09 5.85
C ALA A 161 -3.00 18.66 5.92
N TYR A 162 -1.98 18.39 5.10
CA TYR A 162 -1.31 17.11 5.02
C TYR A 162 0.17 17.29 5.33
N ASP A 163 0.64 16.59 6.36
CA ASP A 163 2.05 16.53 6.77
C ASP A 163 2.48 15.06 6.72
N PRO A 164 3.17 14.63 5.63
CA PRO A 164 3.61 13.25 5.46
C PRO A 164 4.53 12.82 6.60
N GLN A 165 4.28 11.67 7.18
CA GLN A 165 5.14 11.13 8.24
C GLN A 165 6.23 10.22 7.66
N PRO A 166 7.44 10.20 8.23
CA PRO A 166 8.45 9.22 7.85
C PRO A 166 8.00 7.81 8.25
N LEU A 167 8.46 6.81 7.50
CA LEU A 167 8.27 5.42 7.85
C LEU A 167 8.87 5.15 9.25
N PRO A 168 8.14 4.48 10.17
CA PRO A 168 8.70 4.12 11.47
C PRO A 168 9.92 3.20 11.31
N GLU A 169 10.89 3.31 12.22
CA GLU A 169 12.06 2.44 12.24
C GLU A 169 11.67 0.94 12.32
N PRO A 170 12.48 0.04 11.75
CA PRO A 170 12.24 -1.39 11.85
C PRO A 170 12.10 -1.88 13.30
N ALA A 171 11.05 -2.64 13.56
CA ALA A 171 10.79 -3.25 14.86
C ALA A 171 10.10 -4.61 14.68
N ALA A 172 10.47 -5.58 15.52
CA ALA A 172 9.84 -6.89 15.56
C ALA A 172 8.66 -6.94 16.56
N VAL A 173 8.40 -5.85 17.27
CA VAL A 173 7.34 -5.75 18.28
C VAL A 173 6.49 -4.54 17.97
N ALA A 174 5.17 -4.72 17.98
CA ALA A 174 4.20 -3.65 17.86
C ALA A 174 3.19 -3.73 19.02
N ASP A 175 2.91 -2.59 19.63
CA ASP A 175 1.85 -2.44 20.63
C ASP A 175 0.65 -1.74 19.99
N VAL A 176 -0.54 -2.34 20.13
CA VAL A 176 -1.80 -1.82 19.58
C VAL A 176 -2.94 -2.15 20.53
N ASP A 177 -3.74 -1.17 20.94
CA ASP A 177 -4.97 -1.37 21.74
C ASP A 177 -4.80 -2.23 23.01
N GLY A 178 -3.60 -2.23 23.61
CA GLY A 178 -3.26 -3.04 24.78
C GLY A 178 -2.77 -4.46 24.47
N TYR A 179 -2.67 -4.82 23.20
CA TYR A 179 -2.00 -6.03 22.72
C TYR A 179 -0.54 -5.74 22.38
N THR A 180 0.30 -6.75 22.60
CA THR A 180 1.68 -6.80 22.10
C THR A 180 1.74 -7.91 21.07
N VAL A 181 2.14 -7.55 19.85
CA VAL A 181 2.32 -8.48 18.73
C VAL A 181 3.81 -8.58 18.41
N VAL A 182 4.33 -9.81 18.43
CA VAL A 182 5.73 -10.10 18.09
C VAL A 182 5.80 -10.77 16.73
N LEU A 183 6.52 -10.16 15.80
CA LEU A 183 6.87 -10.71 14.50
C LEU A 183 8.14 -11.55 14.60
N THR A 184 8.07 -12.80 14.14
CA THR A 184 9.22 -13.67 13.89
C THR A 184 9.28 -14.09 12.43
N GLY A 185 10.49 -14.34 11.93
CA GLY A 185 10.76 -14.51 10.50
C GLY A 185 11.33 -13.25 9.88
N GLY A 186 11.46 -13.25 8.55
CA GLY A 186 12.00 -12.12 7.80
C GLY A 186 11.76 -12.32 6.31
N LEU A 187 11.59 -11.22 5.59
CA LEU A 187 11.35 -11.22 4.16
C LEU A 187 12.68 -11.20 3.38
N ALA A 188 12.75 -11.98 2.31
CA ALA A 188 13.85 -11.94 1.34
C ALA A 188 13.32 -11.69 -0.07
N ALA A 189 14.00 -10.82 -0.83
CA ALA A 189 13.59 -10.51 -2.20
C ALA A 189 13.64 -11.77 -3.08
N GLY A 190 12.58 -11.98 -3.87
CA GLY A 190 12.45 -13.07 -4.83
C GLY A 190 12.25 -14.46 -4.21
N ARG A 191 12.05 -14.57 -2.90
CA ARG A 191 11.88 -15.87 -2.22
C ARG A 191 10.68 -15.86 -1.27
N ALA A 192 9.89 -16.92 -1.34
CA ALA A 192 8.86 -17.19 -0.34
C ALA A 192 9.49 -17.28 1.06
N SER A 193 8.93 -16.51 1.98
CA SER A 193 9.39 -16.38 3.35
C SER A 193 8.23 -16.60 4.31
N GLU A 194 8.48 -17.29 5.41
CA GLU A 194 7.48 -17.46 6.47
C GLU A 194 7.59 -16.33 7.49
N LEU A 195 6.45 -15.76 7.84
CA LEU A 195 6.27 -14.77 8.89
C LEU A 195 5.31 -15.33 9.92
N THR A 196 5.61 -15.17 11.21
CA THR A 196 4.71 -15.56 12.29
C THR A 196 4.49 -14.39 13.23
N PHE A 197 3.22 -14.11 13.53
CA PHE A 197 2.81 -13.08 14.47
C PHE A 197 2.28 -13.73 15.73
N SER A 198 2.90 -13.41 16.87
CA SER A 198 2.49 -13.91 18.18
C SER A 198 1.73 -12.82 18.93
N VAL A 199 0.44 -13.05 19.17
CA VAL A 199 -0.46 -12.08 19.81
C VAL A 199 -0.56 -12.36 21.31
N SER A 200 -0.34 -11.33 22.12
CA SER A 200 -0.49 -11.38 23.57
C SER A 200 -1.19 -10.13 24.10
N ARG A 201 -1.84 -10.25 25.25
CA ARG A 201 -2.47 -9.14 25.98
C ARG A 201 -2.11 -9.25 27.45
N ASP A 202 -1.62 -8.14 28.03
CA ASP A 202 -1.17 -8.10 29.44
C ASP A 202 -0.17 -9.22 29.78
N GLY A 203 0.73 -9.54 28.84
CA GLY A 203 1.75 -10.59 28.97
C GLY A 203 1.22 -12.03 28.87
N ARG A 204 -0.06 -12.25 28.55
CA ARG A 204 -0.65 -13.58 28.33
C ARG A 204 -0.89 -13.83 26.83
N PRO A 205 -0.55 -15.00 26.30
CA PRO A 205 -0.90 -15.35 24.93
C PRO A 205 -2.41 -15.32 24.71
N VAL A 206 -2.85 -14.74 23.59
CA VAL A 206 -4.26 -14.74 23.18
C VAL A 206 -4.52 -16.04 22.42
N THR A 207 -5.40 -16.90 22.93
CA THR A 207 -5.64 -18.25 22.35
C THR A 207 -7.09 -18.44 21.92
N ASP A 208 -7.80 -17.35 21.72
CA ASP A 208 -9.21 -17.26 21.41
C ASP A 208 -9.48 -16.13 20.40
N LEU A 209 -8.55 -15.93 19.45
CA LEU A 209 -8.79 -15.08 18.29
C LEU A 209 -10.07 -15.49 17.59
N GLN A 210 -10.85 -14.50 17.19
CA GLN A 210 -12.08 -14.71 16.45
C GLN A 210 -11.78 -14.67 14.96
N PRO A 211 -12.46 -15.50 14.14
CA PRO A 211 -12.40 -15.34 12.71
C PRO A 211 -12.86 -13.93 12.32
N TYR A 212 -12.06 -13.28 11.51
CA TYR A 212 -12.41 -12.08 10.76
C TYR A 212 -12.16 -12.47 9.31
N LEU A 213 -13.17 -12.35 8.44
CA LEU A 213 -12.99 -12.66 7.01
C LEU A 213 -12.40 -14.06 6.76
N GLY A 214 -13.02 -15.07 7.37
CA GLY A 214 -12.62 -16.48 7.20
C GLY A 214 -11.33 -16.94 7.87
N ALA A 215 -10.50 -16.03 8.40
CA ALA A 215 -9.20 -16.38 9.03
C ALA A 215 -8.99 -15.72 10.40
N TYR A 216 -7.97 -16.18 11.14
CA TYR A 216 -7.60 -15.59 12.44
C TYR A 216 -6.71 -14.35 12.33
N GLY A 217 -6.25 -14.03 11.12
CA GLY A 217 -5.63 -12.75 10.81
C GLY A 217 -5.39 -12.57 9.31
N HIS A 218 -5.25 -11.31 8.91
CA HIS A 218 -4.99 -10.87 7.54
C HIS A 218 -3.73 -10.04 7.53
N LEU A 219 -2.86 -10.26 6.54
CA LEU A 219 -1.61 -9.52 6.44
C LEU A 219 -1.54 -8.83 5.08
N VAL A 220 -1.49 -7.51 5.12
CA VAL A 220 -1.17 -6.68 3.96
C VAL A 220 0.25 -6.18 4.11
N ALA A 221 1.05 -6.30 3.06
CA ALA A 221 2.40 -5.77 3.02
C ALA A 221 2.59 -4.86 1.81
N LEU A 222 3.12 -3.67 2.05
CA LEU A 222 3.25 -2.60 1.06
C LEU A 222 4.67 -2.08 1.05
N ARG A 223 5.27 -1.97 -0.14
CA ARG A 223 6.60 -1.37 -0.29
C ARG A 223 6.54 0.15 -0.06
N ASP A 224 7.50 0.67 0.69
CA ASP A 224 7.69 2.11 0.81
C ASP A 224 7.98 2.77 -0.54
N GLY A 225 7.44 3.97 -0.75
CA GLY A 225 7.51 4.72 -2.00
C GLY A 225 6.36 4.39 -2.96
N ASP A 226 6.41 3.23 -3.64
CA ASP A 226 5.45 2.90 -4.70
C ASP A 226 4.22 2.11 -4.25
N LEU A 227 4.19 1.66 -3.00
CA LEU A 227 3.11 0.89 -2.42
C LEU A 227 2.83 -0.40 -3.19
N ALA A 228 3.87 -1.02 -3.76
CA ALA A 228 3.74 -2.34 -4.36
C ALA A 228 3.18 -3.31 -3.32
N TYR A 229 2.01 -3.88 -3.65
CA TYR A 229 1.30 -4.83 -2.82
C TYR A 229 1.99 -6.20 -2.88
N LEU A 230 2.20 -6.80 -1.72
CA LEU A 230 2.78 -8.14 -1.62
C LEU A 230 1.69 -9.18 -1.67
N HIS A 231 1.96 -10.24 -2.43
CA HIS A 231 1.19 -11.46 -2.36
C HIS A 231 1.49 -12.18 -1.04
N VAL A 232 0.44 -12.36 -0.23
CA VAL A 232 0.50 -12.95 1.10
C VAL A 232 -0.59 -13.99 1.20
N HIS A 233 -0.24 -15.16 1.72
CA HIS A 233 -1.21 -16.19 2.09
C HIS A 233 -1.12 -16.51 3.57
N PRO A 234 -2.24 -16.78 4.24
CA PRO A 234 -2.20 -17.48 5.52
C PRO A 234 -1.39 -18.77 5.37
N ALA A 235 -0.59 -19.09 6.38
CA ALA A 235 0.10 -20.37 6.40
C ALA A 235 -0.94 -21.49 6.45
N GLU A 236 -0.93 -22.35 5.44
CA GLU A 236 -1.78 -23.53 5.36
C GLU A 236 -1.53 -24.43 6.58
N PRO A 237 -2.56 -24.79 7.36
CA PRO A 237 -2.43 -25.87 8.32
C PRO A 237 -2.10 -27.18 7.58
N ALA A 238 -1.52 -28.15 8.29
CA ALA A 238 -1.47 -29.50 7.74
C ALA A 238 -2.87 -29.99 7.33
N GLU A 239 -2.97 -30.74 6.23
CA GLU A 239 -4.27 -31.19 5.70
C GLU A 239 -5.15 -31.81 6.79
N GLY A 240 -6.39 -31.33 6.88
CA GLY A 240 -7.37 -31.80 7.87
C GLY A 240 -7.20 -31.22 9.28
N VAL A 241 -6.26 -30.30 9.49
CA VAL A 241 -6.09 -29.60 10.77
C VAL A 241 -6.79 -28.25 10.72
N THR A 242 -7.70 -28.00 11.67
CA THR A 242 -8.23 -26.66 11.88
C THR A 242 -7.16 -25.79 12.53
N PRO A 243 -6.84 -24.60 11.98
CA PRO A 243 -5.86 -23.72 12.62
C PRO A 243 -6.30 -23.35 14.03
N ALA A 244 -5.33 -23.27 14.95
CA ALA A 244 -5.60 -22.82 16.30
C ALA A 244 -6.00 -21.34 16.29
N PRO A 245 -6.93 -20.89 17.15
CA PRO A 245 -7.34 -19.49 17.29
C PRO A 245 -6.26 -18.64 18.00
N GLY A 246 -5.00 -18.77 17.60
CA GLY A 246 -3.84 -18.14 18.22
C GLY A 246 -3.04 -19.07 19.16
N PRO A 247 -1.98 -18.54 19.80
CA PRO A 247 -1.54 -17.15 19.74
C PRO A 247 -0.71 -16.80 18.51
N HIS A 248 -0.38 -17.81 17.69
CA HIS A 248 0.45 -17.65 16.51
C HIS A 248 -0.41 -17.63 15.26
N VAL A 249 -0.23 -16.61 14.43
CA VAL A 249 -0.81 -16.52 13.09
C VAL A 249 0.35 -16.48 12.09
N GLY A 250 0.41 -17.49 11.21
CA GLY A 250 1.48 -17.65 10.24
C GLY A 250 1.05 -17.16 8.85
N PHE A 251 2.01 -16.66 8.08
CA PHE A 251 1.83 -16.25 6.69
C PHE A 251 3.04 -16.66 5.85
N ALA A 252 2.79 -17.00 4.59
CA ALA A 252 3.81 -17.08 3.55
C ALA A 252 3.73 -15.80 2.69
N ALA A 253 4.86 -15.14 2.49
CA ALA A 253 4.94 -13.91 1.72
C ALA A 253 6.20 -13.89 0.84
N THR A 254 6.08 -13.35 -0.37
CA THR A 254 7.21 -13.15 -1.27
C THR A 254 7.38 -11.67 -1.55
N ALA A 255 8.48 -11.08 -1.09
CA ALA A 255 8.82 -9.72 -1.47
C ALA A 255 9.40 -9.72 -2.90
N PRO A 256 8.85 -8.99 -3.88
CA PRO A 256 9.33 -9.03 -5.26
C PRO A 256 10.74 -8.44 -5.40
N SER A 257 11.08 -7.47 -4.56
CA SER A 257 12.36 -6.75 -4.62
C SER A 257 12.85 -6.32 -3.24
N ALA A 258 14.10 -5.87 -3.18
CA ALA A 258 14.66 -5.24 -1.98
C ALA A 258 13.97 -3.91 -1.67
N GLY A 259 13.94 -3.53 -0.39
CA GLY A 259 13.34 -2.27 0.05
C GLY A 259 12.83 -2.33 1.48
N SER A 260 12.24 -1.23 1.95
CA SER A 260 11.48 -1.21 3.20
C SER A 260 10.02 -1.53 2.92
N TYR A 261 9.43 -2.39 3.72
CA TYR A 261 8.03 -2.77 3.62
C TYR A 261 7.31 -2.43 4.91
N ARG A 262 6.08 -1.92 4.79
CA ARG A 262 5.15 -1.76 5.90
C ARG A 262 4.15 -2.90 5.87
N LEU A 263 4.13 -3.68 6.93
CA LEU A 263 3.23 -4.80 7.15
C LEU A 263 2.11 -4.34 8.07
N PHE A 264 0.87 -4.72 7.77
CA PHE A 264 -0.33 -4.46 8.55
C PHE A 264 -1.00 -5.80 8.82
N LEU A 265 -0.95 -6.25 10.08
CA LEU A 265 -1.64 -7.44 10.55
C LEU A 265 -2.97 -7.03 11.17
N ASP A 266 -4.07 -7.42 10.53
CA ASP A 266 -5.40 -7.35 11.12
C ASP A 266 -5.70 -8.66 11.87
N PHE A 267 -6.17 -8.56 13.12
CA PHE A 267 -6.67 -9.69 13.90
C PHE A 267 -7.88 -9.27 14.73
N LYS A 268 -8.77 -10.21 15.04
CA LYS A 268 -9.99 -9.93 15.80
C LYS A 268 -9.97 -10.62 17.17
N HIS A 269 -10.22 -9.84 18.22
CA HIS A 269 -10.36 -10.36 19.58
C HIS A 269 -11.25 -9.42 20.42
N GLY A 270 -12.19 -9.99 21.18
CA GLY A 270 -13.16 -9.20 21.95
C GLY A 270 -14.13 -8.40 21.07
N ASP A 271 -14.54 -8.98 19.94
CA ASP A 271 -15.45 -8.43 18.92
C ASP A 271 -14.95 -7.15 18.23
N ALA A 272 -13.68 -6.80 18.40
CA ALA A 272 -13.02 -5.70 17.70
C ALA A 272 -11.87 -6.20 16.82
N VAL A 273 -11.71 -5.56 15.66
CA VAL A 273 -10.55 -5.74 14.77
C VAL A 273 -9.45 -4.79 15.23
N HIS A 274 -8.23 -5.29 15.28
CA HIS A 274 -7.02 -4.58 15.68
C HIS A 274 -5.98 -4.69 14.57
N THR A 275 -5.26 -3.61 14.28
CA THR A 275 -4.22 -3.57 13.25
C THR A 275 -2.85 -3.31 13.87
N ALA A 276 -2.00 -4.32 13.91
CA ALA A 276 -0.59 -4.16 14.29
C ALA A 276 0.25 -3.86 13.04
N ALA A 277 1.16 -2.88 13.12
CA ALA A 277 1.94 -2.45 11.95
C ALA A 277 3.45 -2.47 12.19
N PHE A 278 4.19 -3.02 11.23
CA PHE A 278 5.63 -3.28 11.33
C PHE A 278 6.37 -2.72 10.12
N THR A 279 7.56 -2.16 10.35
CA THR A 279 8.49 -1.86 9.25
C THR A 279 9.51 -2.97 9.16
N VAL A 280 9.64 -3.57 7.98
CA VAL A 280 10.54 -4.70 7.72
C VAL A 280 11.48 -4.35 6.56
N PRO A 281 12.81 -4.34 6.77
CA PRO A 281 13.76 -4.20 5.69
C PRO A 281 13.92 -5.54 4.95
N VAL A 282 13.95 -5.48 3.63
CA VAL A 282 14.20 -6.62 2.75
C VAL A 282 15.53 -6.38 2.03
N ALA A 283 16.47 -7.28 2.27
CA ALA A 283 17.75 -7.26 1.58
C ALA A 283 17.58 -7.67 0.10
N PRO A 284 18.48 -7.20 -0.79
CA PRO A 284 18.63 -7.79 -2.11
C PRO A 284 18.78 -9.30 -2.00
N GLY A 285 18.10 -10.05 -2.87
CA GLY A 285 18.34 -11.48 -2.99
C GLY A 285 19.81 -11.68 -3.31
N GLY A 286 20.53 -12.43 -2.48
CA GLY A 286 21.89 -12.83 -2.84
C GLY A 286 21.80 -13.66 -4.11
N GLU A 287 22.53 -13.25 -5.15
CA GLU A 287 23.02 -14.22 -6.13
C GLU A 287 23.68 -15.34 -5.32
N ASP A 288 23.30 -16.59 -5.59
CA ASP A 288 23.95 -17.74 -4.98
C ASP A 288 25.46 -17.50 -4.98
N ALA A 289 26.04 -17.42 -3.78
CA ALA A 289 27.47 -17.48 -3.63
C ALA A 289 27.88 -18.85 -4.18
N ASP A 290 28.33 -18.84 -5.44
CA ASP A 290 28.93 -19.95 -6.15
C ASP A 290 29.89 -20.63 -5.16
N GLN A 291 29.50 -21.81 -4.66
CA GLN A 291 30.37 -22.59 -3.80
C GLN A 291 31.61 -22.89 -4.62
N PRO A 292 32.83 -22.54 -4.18
CA PRO A 292 34.01 -23.02 -4.87
C PRO A 292 34.01 -24.54 -4.73
N ALA A 293 33.85 -25.23 -5.85
CA ALA A 293 33.98 -26.68 -5.94
C ALA A 293 35.34 -27.07 -5.34
N GLY A 294 35.30 -27.60 -4.12
CA GLY A 294 36.46 -28.15 -3.45
C GLY A 294 36.90 -29.42 -4.16
N HIS A 295 37.79 -29.29 -5.15
CA HIS A 295 38.55 -30.42 -5.66
C HIS A 295 39.64 -30.79 -4.65
N GLY A 296 39.31 -31.74 -3.78
CA GLY A 296 40.31 -32.48 -3.03
C GLY A 296 41.11 -33.38 -3.97
N HIS A 297 42.41 -33.13 -4.08
CA HIS A 297 43.36 -34.13 -4.54
C HIS A 297 43.78 -34.99 -3.35
N ALA A 298 43.64 -36.30 -3.54
CA ALA A 298 44.15 -37.33 -2.66
C ALA A 298 45.67 -37.44 -2.78
N ASP A 299 46.33 -37.65 -1.64
CA ASP A 299 47.61 -38.35 -1.52
C ASP A 299 47.37 -39.75 -0.96
#